data_AF-A0A7C7XIN4-F1
#
_entry.id   AF-A0A7C7XIN4-F1
#
_cell.length_a   1.000
_cell.length_b   1.000
_cell.length_c   1.000
_cell.angle_alpha   90.00
_cell.angle_beta   90.00
_cell.angle_gamma   90.00
#
_symmetry.space_group_name_H-M   'P 1'
#
loop_
_entity.id
_entity.type
_entity.pdbx_description
1 polymer ?
#
loop_
_entity_poly.entity_id
_entity_poly.type
_entity_poly.pdbx_seq_one_letter_code
_entity_poly.pdbx_strand_id
1 'polypeptide(L)'
;MKVFDGKRAADDYMASHTLAFSTPDLTLKRFSFWLGDIVPDPNNKEETIPRLMTYIEEKDFAPTQVIDDDSYEPSGAVLNSGLYGSANTNSENETKFCSECGGKISASARFCTECGANQE
;
A
#
# COMPACT_ATOMS: atom_id res chain seq x y z
N MET A 1 -3.04 12.01 14.36
CA MET A 1 -2.65 10.69 14.94
C MET A 1 -1.19 10.78 15.38
N LYS A 2 -0.79 10.15 16.49
CA LYS A 2 0.62 10.08 16.89
C LYS A 2 1.35 9.05 16.02
N VAL A 3 2.35 9.49 15.27
CA VAL A 3 3.13 8.67 14.34
C VAL A 3 4.57 8.60 14.81
N PHE A 4 5.13 7.40 14.86
CA PHE A 4 6.54 7.19 15.18
C PHE A 4 7.41 7.32 13.93
N ASP A 5 8.40 8.23 13.95
CA ASP A 5 9.43 8.31 12.91
C ASP A 5 10.58 7.33 13.21
N GLY A 6 10.40 6.09 12.77
CA GLY A 6 11.41 5.05 12.92
C GLY A 6 12.66 5.26 12.09
N LYS A 7 12.59 6.05 11.00
CA LYS A 7 13.75 6.31 10.15
C LYS A 7 14.74 7.22 10.87
N ARG A 8 14.25 8.34 11.38
CA ARG A 8 15.07 9.28 12.15
C ARG A 8 15.70 8.62 13.37
N ALA A 9 14.91 7.83 14.10
CA ALA A 9 15.40 7.12 15.27
C ALA A 9 16.50 6.10 14.92
N ALA A 10 16.35 5.37 13.80
CA ALA A 10 17.37 4.43 13.34
C ALA A 10 18.65 5.17 12.88
N ASP A 11 18.52 6.26 12.12
CA ASP A 11 19.67 7.05 11.66
C ASP A 11 20.49 7.59 12.85
N ASP A 12 19.82 8.12 13.89
CA ASP A 12 20.47 8.61 15.11
C ASP A 12 21.14 7.47 15.91
N TYR A 13 20.51 6.29 15.97
CA TYR A 13 21.10 5.11 16.60
C TYR A 13 22.37 4.66 15.89
N MET A 14 22.33 4.58 14.55
CA MET A 14 23.45 4.13 13.72
C MET A 14 24.60 5.15 13.71
N ALA A 15 24.31 6.45 13.87
CA ALA A 15 25.32 7.49 14.00
C ALA A 15 26.05 7.45 15.36
N SER A 16 25.38 7.01 16.42
CA SER A 16 25.92 6.98 17.79
C SER A 16 26.50 5.62 18.22
N HIS A 17 26.08 4.52 17.59
CA HIS A 17 26.49 3.16 17.94
C HIS A 17 27.30 2.51 16.82
N THR A 18 28.44 1.93 17.18
CA THR A 18 29.24 1.17 16.23
C THR A 18 28.58 -0.18 15.93
N LEU A 19 28.47 -0.50 14.63
CA LEU A 19 27.86 -1.75 14.13
C LEU A 19 28.86 -2.90 13.99
N ALA A 20 30.06 -2.72 14.52
CA ALA A 20 31.12 -3.69 14.35
C ALA A 20 30.73 -5.01 15.05
N PHE A 21 30.58 -6.06 14.24
CA PHE A 21 30.40 -7.47 14.65
C PHE A 21 29.06 -7.85 15.32
N SER A 22 27.97 -7.13 15.09
CA SER A 22 26.63 -7.55 15.55
C SER A 22 25.84 -8.27 14.46
N THR A 23 25.15 -9.35 14.82
CA THR A 23 24.09 -9.91 13.98
C THR A 23 22.91 -8.92 13.90
N PRO A 24 22.12 -8.92 12.80
CA PRO A 24 20.96 -8.04 12.68
C PRO A 24 20.01 -8.11 13.89
N ASP A 25 19.79 -9.31 14.44
CA ASP A 25 18.95 -9.53 15.62
C ASP A 25 19.49 -8.84 16.88
N LEU A 26 20.81 -8.85 17.07
CA LEU A 26 21.43 -8.19 18.22
C LEU A 26 21.35 -6.66 18.08
N THR A 27 21.55 -6.15 16.87
CA THR A 27 21.38 -4.73 16.56
C THR A 27 19.95 -4.27 16.84
N LEU A 28 18.95 -5.04 16.40
CA LEU A 28 17.54 -4.73 16.63
C LEU A 28 17.20 -4.69 18.13
N LYS A 29 17.68 -5.69 18.90
CA LYS A 29 17.47 -5.73 20.35
C LYS A 29 18.08 -4.52 21.05
N ARG A 30 19.33 -4.18 20.72
CA ARG A 30 20.02 -3.02 21.29
C ARG A 30 19.31 -1.70 20.94
N PHE A 31 18.84 -1.58 19.70
CA PHE A 31 18.03 -0.45 19.27
C PHE A 31 16.73 -0.34 20.07
N SER A 32 16.01 -1.45 20.27
CA SER A 32 14.78 -1.46 21.09
C SER A 32 15.04 -1.04 22.54
N PHE A 33 16.13 -1.52 23.16
CA PHE A 33 16.51 -1.08 24.51
C PHE A 33 16.88 0.40 24.55
N TRP A 34 17.64 0.88 23.57
CA TRP A 34 18.04 2.28 23.48
C TRP A 34 16.86 3.26 23.33
N LEU A 35 15.78 2.85 22.64
CA LEU A 35 14.54 3.64 22.57
C LEU A 35 13.81 3.73 23.92
N GLY A 36 14.03 2.76 24.81
CA GLY A 36 13.47 2.74 26.16
C GLY A 36 14.27 3.58 27.17
N ASP A 37 15.48 4.01 26.82
CA ASP A 37 16.31 4.82 27.72
C ASP A 37 15.62 6.14 28.08
N ILE A 38 15.79 6.56 29.33
CA ILE A 38 15.22 7.81 29.84
C ILE A 38 16.12 8.97 29.42
N VAL A 39 15.55 9.95 28.72
CA VAL A 39 16.25 11.13 28.19
C VAL A 39 15.52 12.39 28.67
N PRO A 40 16.24 13.48 29.00
CA PRO A 40 15.60 14.76 29.29
C PRO A 40 14.75 15.23 28.11
N ASP A 41 13.53 15.68 28.38
CA ASP A 41 12.63 16.15 27.33
C ASP A 41 13.23 17.39 26.64
N PRO A 42 13.31 17.42 25.29
CA PRO A 42 13.76 18.61 24.55
C PRO A 42 12.92 19.86 24.84
N ASN A 43 11.65 19.70 25.23
CA ASN A 43 10.73 20.81 25.50
C ASN A 43 10.69 21.21 26.98
N ASN A 44 10.84 20.26 27.90
CA ASN A 44 10.83 20.51 29.34
C ASN A 44 12.00 19.79 30.05
N LYS A 45 13.06 20.54 30.36
CA LYS A 45 14.30 19.99 30.95
C LYS A 45 14.12 19.40 32.36
N GLU A 46 13.00 19.65 33.03
CA GLU A 46 12.70 19.11 34.36
C GLU A 46 12.04 17.72 34.30
N GLU A 47 11.49 17.35 33.13
CA GLU A 47 10.79 16.10 32.94
C GLU A 47 11.64 15.12 32.11
N THR A 48 11.65 13.87 32.54
CA THR A 48 12.41 12.81 31.88
C THR A 48 11.45 11.86 31.20
N ILE A 49 11.57 11.72 29.89
CA ILE A 49 10.69 10.88 29.07
C ILE A 49 11.50 9.74 28.43
N PRO A 50 10.86 8.62 28.07
CA PRO A 50 11.51 7.61 27.25
C PRO A 50 11.94 8.21 25.92
N ARG A 51 13.13 7.86 25.44
CA ARG A 51 13.68 8.34 24.16
C ARG A 51 12.72 8.13 22.99
N LEU A 52 11.92 7.07 23.00
CA LEU A 52 10.87 6.82 22.01
C LEU A 52 9.95 8.04 21.79
N MET A 53 9.59 8.74 22.87
CA MET A 53 8.67 9.88 22.82
C MET A 53 9.25 11.06 22.03
N THR A 54 10.57 11.19 21.92
CA THR A 54 11.21 12.27 21.14
C THR A 54 11.06 12.11 19.63
N TYR A 55 10.65 10.92 19.17
CA TYR A 55 10.46 10.59 17.76
C TYR A 55 9.00 10.40 17.38
N ILE A 56 8.07 10.76 18.28
CA ILE A 56 6.64 10.74 17.98
C ILE A 56 6.23 12.12 17.47
N GLU A 57 5.76 12.15 16.23
CA GLU A 57 5.24 13.36 15.59
C GLU A 57 3.72 13.27 15.50
N GLU A 58 3.05 14.40 15.74
CA GLU A 58 1.62 14.52 15.49
C GLU A 58 1.43 14.85 14.01
N LYS A 59 0.89 13.89 13.25
CA LYS A 59 0.52 14.10 11.85
C LYS A 59 -0.99 14.09 11.72
N ASP A 60 -1.50 15.16 11.13
CA ASP A 60 -2.89 15.27 10.70
C ASP A 60 -3.02 14.64 9.32
N PHE A 61 -3.39 13.36 9.30
CA PHE A 61 -3.90 12.77 8.08
C PHE A 61 -5.32 13.29 7.92
N ALA A 62 -5.52 14.19 6.95
CA ALA A 62 -6.86 14.43 6.45
C ALA A 62 -7.48 13.07 6.12
N PRO A 63 -8.75 12.82 6.49
CA PRO A 63 -9.41 11.56 6.13
C PRO A 63 -9.23 11.38 4.63
N THR A 64 -8.65 10.24 4.22
CA THR A 64 -8.61 9.87 2.81
C THR A 64 -10.02 10.07 2.30
N GLN A 65 -10.15 10.84 1.22
CA GLN A 65 -11.43 10.99 0.57
C GLN A 65 -11.84 9.57 0.19
N VAL A 66 -12.81 9.02 0.91
CA VAL A 66 -13.44 7.77 0.51
C VAL A 66 -14.08 8.15 -0.81
N ILE A 67 -13.53 7.60 -1.88
CA ILE A 67 -13.97 7.86 -3.25
C ILE A 67 -15.37 7.25 -3.34
N ASP A 68 -16.39 8.05 -3.06
CA ASP A 68 -17.79 7.83 -3.48
C ASP A 68 -18.00 8.33 -4.92
N ASP A 69 -16.93 8.43 -5.71
CA ASP A 69 -17.03 8.65 -7.15
C ASP A 69 -17.10 7.29 -7.84
N ASP A 70 -18.16 7.08 -8.62
CA ASP A 70 -18.38 5.92 -9.52
C ASP A 70 -17.27 5.76 -10.59
N SER A 71 -16.17 6.50 -10.50
CA SER A 71 -15.03 6.47 -11.41
C SER A 71 -13.78 5.97 -10.69
N TYR A 72 -13.44 4.71 -10.93
CA TYR A 72 -12.22 4.10 -10.42
C TYR A 72 -11.00 4.58 -11.22
N GLU A 73 -10.14 5.37 -10.58
CA GLU A 73 -8.81 5.70 -11.12
C GLU A 73 -7.74 4.79 -10.48
N PRO A 74 -7.09 3.90 -11.27
CA PRO A 74 -6.08 3.01 -10.75
C PRO A 74 -4.85 3.77 -10.28
N SER A 75 -4.40 3.49 -9.05
CA SER A 75 -3.29 4.16 -8.36
C SER A 75 -1.88 3.82 -8.91
N GLY A 76 -1.76 3.45 -10.19
CA GLY A 76 -0.49 3.13 -10.86
C GLY A 76 0.22 1.86 -10.35
N ALA A 77 -0.24 1.26 -9.25
CA ALA A 77 0.28 0.03 -8.67
C ALA A 77 -0.24 -1.24 -9.36
N VAL A 78 -1.33 -1.12 -10.12
CA VAL A 78 -1.78 -2.17 -11.04
C VAL A 78 -0.98 -2.08 -12.33
N LEU A 79 -0.08 -3.05 -12.53
CA LEU A 79 0.46 -3.32 -13.85
C LEU A 79 -0.74 -3.54 -14.77
N ASN A 80 -0.85 -2.74 -15.83
CA ASN A 80 -1.86 -2.91 -16.87
C ASN A 80 -1.50 -4.14 -17.72
N SER A 81 -1.43 -5.31 -17.08
CA SER A 81 -1.20 -6.60 -17.72
C SER A 81 -2.51 -7.01 -18.38
N GLY A 82 -2.67 -6.63 -19.65
CA GLY A 82 -3.79 -7.00 -20.52
C GLY A 82 -3.82 -8.50 -20.87
N LEU A 83 -3.50 -9.38 -19.92
CA LEU A 83 -3.57 -10.84 -20.08
C LEU A 83 -4.98 -11.39 -19.76
N TYR A 84 -5.79 -10.61 -19.07
CA TYR A 84 -7.20 -10.90 -18.80
C TYR A 84 -7.99 -9.66 -19.21
N GLY A 85 -8.99 -9.83 -20.09
CA GLY A 85 -9.66 -8.77 -20.83
C GLY A 85 -9.95 -7.51 -20.02
N SER A 86 -9.42 -6.38 -20.51
CA SER A 86 -9.62 -5.07 -19.93
C SER A 86 -11.08 -4.64 -20.09
N ALA A 87 -11.74 -4.34 -18.96
CA ALA A 87 -13.10 -3.78 -18.90
C ALA A 87 -13.18 -2.31 -19.35
N ASN A 88 -12.28 -1.86 -20.21
CA ASN A 88 -12.29 -0.54 -20.82
C ASN A 88 -11.78 -0.62 -22.25
N THR A 89 -12.61 -1.16 -23.14
CA THR A 89 -12.56 -0.78 -24.55
C THR A 89 -13.96 -0.40 -24.98
N ASN A 90 -14.22 0.91 -24.99
CA ASN A 90 -15.24 1.49 -25.86
C ASN A 90 -14.80 1.21 -27.31
N SER A 91 -15.18 0.04 -27.81
CA SER A 91 -15.16 -0.28 -29.23
C SER A 91 -16.60 -0.52 -29.61
N GLU A 92 -17.07 0.24 -30.58
CA GLU A 92 -18.43 0.31 -31.06
C GLU A 92 -19.09 -1.08 -31.17
N ASN A 93 -20.30 -1.14 -30.61
CA ASN A 93 -21.06 -2.35 -30.30
C ASN A 93 -21.52 -3.12 -31.55
N GLU A 94 -20.64 -3.90 -32.16
CA GLU A 94 -21.10 -5.05 -32.93
C GLU A 94 -21.36 -6.20 -31.95
N THR A 95 -22.65 -6.49 -31.71
CA THR A 95 -23.10 -7.62 -30.88
C THR A 95 -23.74 -8.67 -31.78
N LYS A 96 -23.29 -9.92 -31.69
CA LYS A 96 -23.88 -11.06 -32.39
C LYS A 96 -24.72 -11.89 -31.41
N PHE A 97 -25.61 -12.72 -31.94
CA PHE A 97 -26.37 -13.68 -31.14
C PHE A 97 -25.67 -15.04 -31.18
N CYS A 98 -25.66 -15.73 -30.04
CA CYS A 98 -25.14 -17.08 -29.96
C CYS A 98 -25.98 -18.02 -30.85
N SER A 99 -25.31 -18.79 -31.70
CA SER A 99 -25.94 -19.79 -32.58
C SER A 99 -26.71 -20.89 -31.83
N GLU A 100 -26.32 -21.20 -30.59
CA GLU A 100 -26.90 -22.30 -29.82
C GLU A 100 -27.97 -21.84 -28.81
N CYS A 101 -27.70 -20.78 -28.04
CA CYS A 101 -28.61 -20.34 -26.97
C CYS A 101 -29.32 -19.01 -27.25
N GLY A 102 -28.99 -18.32 -28.35
CA GLY A 102 -29.55 -17.00 -28.67
C GLY A 102 -29.12 -15.86 -27.75
N GLY A 103 -28.19 -16.11 -26.81
CA GLY A 103 -27.64 -15.09 -25.92
C GLY A 103 -26.90 -13.99 -26.69
N LYS A 104 -27.06 -12.73 -26.26
CA LYS A 104 -26.37 -11.59 -26.86
C LYS A 104 -24.91 -11.58 -26.43
N ILE A 105 -23.99 -11.68 -27.39
CA ILE A 105 -22.54 -11.74 -27.16
C ILE A 105 -21.83 -10.68 -28.01
N SER A 106 -20.60 -10.29 -27.67
CA SER A 106 -19.82 -9.39 -28.52
C SER A 106 -19.44 -10.07 -29.84
N ALA A 107 -19.32 -9.31 -30.94
CA ALA A 107 -18.93 -9.86 -32.23
C ALA A 107 -17.55 -10.54 -32.19
N SER A 108 -16.65 -10.02 -31.34
CA SER A 108 -15.31 -10.56 -31.08
C SER A 108 -15.29 -11.73 -30.10
N ALA A 109 -16.42 -12.14 -29.51
CA ALA A 109 -16.48 -13.28 -28.60
C ALA A 109 -16.28 -14.60 -29.37
N ARG A 110 -15.27 -15.37 -28.95
CA ARG A 110 -14.98 -16.72 -29.45
C ARG A 110 -15.83 -17.79 -28.76
N PHE A 111 -16.36 -17.48 -27.58
CA PHE A 111 -17.15 -18.38 -26.75
C PHE A 111 -18.32 -17.62 -26.13
N CYS A 112 -19.46 -18.30 -25.99
CA CYS A 112 -20.63 -17.74 -25.33
C CYS A 112 -20.45 -17.79 -23.80
N THR A 113 -20.69 -16.67 -23.13
CA THR A 113 -20.65 -16.58 -21.65
C THR A 113 -21.80 -17.29 -20.96
N GLU A 114 -22.91 -17.51 -21.67
CA GLU A 114 -24.12 -18.14 -21.12
C GLU A 114 -24.11 -19.65 -21.27
N CYS A 115 -23.73 -20.18 -22.44
CA CYS A 115 -23.80 -21.62 -22.73
C CYS A 115 -22.43 -22.28 -22.95
N GLY A 116 -21.34 -21.52 -23.01
CA GLY A 116 -19.99 -22.04 -23.25
C GLY A 116 -19.72 -22.53 -24.67
N ALA A 117 -20.67 -22.42 -25.59
CA ALA A 117 -20.47 -22.83 -26.99
C ALA A 117 -19.45 -21.93 -27.70
N ASN A 118 -18.61 -22.54 -28.56
CA ASN A 118 -17.72 -21.80 -29.44
C ASN A 118 -18.51 -21.09 -30.55
N GLN A 119 -18.02 -19.93 -30.98
CA GLN A 119 -18.70 -19.00 -31.89
C GLN A 119 -17.83 -18.65 -33.12
N GLU A 120 -17.05 -19.65 -33.57
CA GLU A 120 -16.27 -19.61 -34.83
C GLU A 120 -17.17 -19.64 -36.07
#